data_AF-A0A369Y0Z3-F1
#
_entry.id   AF-A0A369Y0Z3-F1
#
_cell.length_a   1.000
_cell.length_b   1.000
_cell.length_c   1.000
_cell.angle_alpha   90.00
_cell.angle_beta   90.00
_cell.angle_gamma   90.00
#
_symmetry.space_group_name_H-M   'P 1'
#
loop_
_entity.id
_entity.type
_entity.pdbx_description
1 polymer ?
#
loop_
_entity_poly.entity_id
_entity_poly.type
_entity_poly.pdbx_seq_one_letter_code
_entity_poly.pdbx_strand_id
1 'polypeptide(L)'
;MKKKLERLSLEHFIKKAMEIESKREKLFLIDTGDFGELEFKRPTTKEMLNYIDGTSNSVQTDGEDNVISQDTEGILDASKELVYQCCSYMQSTELRESFDIENPLDTPVKIFGINKTNEIARKIMGKVNGNNSIKKATEEIKN
;
A
#
# COMPACT_ATOMS: atom_id res chain seq x y z
N MET A 1 15.13 17.52 -34.03
CA MET A 1 16.00 18.30 -33.10
C MET A 1 16.22 17.48 -31.84
N LYS A 2 17.47 17.19 -31.45
CA LYS A 2 17.76 16.50 -30.17
C LYS A 2 17.65 17.51 -29.04
N LYS A 3 16.72 17.31 -28.11
CA LYS A 3 16.57 18.14 -26.90
C LYS A 3 17.86 18.03 -26.09
N LYS A 4 18.58 19.14 -25.89
CA LYS A 4 19.81 19.17 -25.08
C LYS A 4 19.40 18.92 -23.62
N LEU A 5 19.89 17.85 -23.01
CA LEU A 5 19.69 17.61 -21.57
C LEU A 5 20.48 18.68 -20.81
N GLU A 6 19.78 19.62 -20.18
CA GLU A 6 20.40 20.59 -19.28
C GLU A 6 20.64 19.96 -17.91
N ARG A 7 21.83 20.18 -17.35
CA ARG A 7 22.20 19.72 -16.01
C ARG A 7 21.43 20.53 -14.98
N LEU A 8 20.57 19.87 -14.20
CA LEU A 8 19.76 20.49 -13.15
C LEU A 8 20.65 21.02 -12.02
N SER A 9 20.38 22.22 -11.50
CA SER A 9 21.01 22.69 -10.26
C SER A 9 20.41 22.00 -9.03
N LEU A 10 21.15 21.98 -7.92
CA LEU A 10 20.67 21.41 -6.65
C LEU A 10 19.38 22.09 -6.16
N GLU A 11 19.31 23.42 -6.27
CA GLU A 11 18.12 24.20 -5.90
C GLU A 11 16.88 23.78 -6.71
N HIS A 12 17.03 23.65 -8.03
CA HIS A 12 15.94 23.15 -8.88
C HIS A 12 15.57 21.69 -8.58
N PHE A 13 16.54 20.86 -8.20
CA PHE A 13 16.27 19.48 -7.75
C PHE A 13 15.43 19.45 -6.48
N ILE A 14 15.83 20.21 -5.45
CA ILE A 14 15.13 20.29 -4.16
C ILE A 14 13.70 20.77 -4.39
N LYS A 15 13.52 21.85 -5.16
CA LYS A 15 12.19 22.37 -5.49
C LYS A 15 11.30 21.30 -6.13
N LYS A 16 11.80 20.60 -7.15
CA LYS A 16 11.06 19.50 -7.81
C LYS A 16 10.75 18.35 -6.86
N ALA A 17 11.69 17.98 -5.97
CA ALA A 17 11.48 16.91 -4.99
C ALA A 17 10.36 17.28 -3.99
N MET A 18 10.37 18.51 -3.47
CA MET A 18 9.33 19.01 -2.57
C MET A 18 7.95 19.10 -3.25
N GLU A 19 7.90 19.53 -4.51
CA GLU A 19 6.66 19.54 -5.30
C GLU A 19 6.11 18.14 -5.55
N ILE A 20 6.98 17.14 -5.74
CA ILE A 20 6.55 15.74 -5.86
C ILE A 20 6.01 15.25 -4.51
N GLU A 21 6.70 15.56 -3.41
CA GLU A 21 6.30 15.14 -2.06
C GLU A 21 4.96 15.74 -1.66
N SER A 22 4.73 17.04 -1.90
CA SER A 22 3.50 17.73 -1.53
C SER A 22 2.27 17.23 -2.29
N LYS A 23 2.47 16.69 -3.49
CA LYS A 23 1.41 16.09 -4.33
C LYS A 23 1.08 14.64 -3.94
N ARG A 24 1.85 14.01 -3.06
CA ARG A 24 1.54 12.65 -2.61
C ARG A 24 0.26 12.68 -1.78
N GLU A 25 -0.71 11.89 -2.20
CA GLU A 25 -1.92 11.63 -1.43
C GLU A 25 -1.54 10.98 -0.09
N LYS A 26 -1.82 11.69 1.01
CA LYS A 26 -1.47 11.27 2.38
C LYS A 26 -2.57 10.44 3.04
N LEU A 27 -3.82 10.69 2.64
CA LEU A 27 -5.02 10.01 3.10
C LEU A 27 -5.85 9.69 1.87
N PHE A 28 -6.44 8.52 1.80
CA PHE A 28 -7.34 8.12 0.73
C PHE A 28 -8.49 7.27 1.28
N LEU A 29 -9.63 7.36 0.60
CA LEU A 29 -10.81 6.56 0.91
C LEU A 29 -10.77 5.23 0.15
N ILE A 30 -11.10 4.15 0.85
CA ILE A 30 -11.31 2.83 0.26
C ILE A 30 -12.71 2.35 0.64
N ASP A 31 -13.50 1.98 -0.36
CA ASP A 31 -14.74 1.25 -0.17
C ASP A 31 -14.45 -0.17 0.36
N THR A 32 -14.97 -0.43 1.56
CA THR A 32 -14.84 -1.69 2.31
C THR A 32 -16.10 -2.56 2.25
N GLY A 33 -17.12 -2.18 1.47
CA GLY A 33 -18.39 -2.89 1.35
C GLY A 33 -19.35 -2.49 2.47
N ASP A 34 -19.70 -3.43 3.35
CA ASP A 34 -20.75 -3.25 4.38
C ASP A 34 -20.44 -2.15 5.40
N PHE A 35 -19.17 -1.75 5.54
CA PHE A 35 -18.74 -0.65 6.41
C PHE A 35 -18.63 0.71 5.68
N GLY A 36 -18.90 0.74 4.37
CA GLY A 36 -18.77 1.93 3.54
C GLY A 36 -17.33 2.33 3.23
N GLU A 37 -17.12 3.61 2.93
CA GLU A 37 -15.79 4.16 2.68
C GLU A 37 -15.08 4.48 3.99
N LEU A 38 -13.90 3.88 4.17
CA LEU A 38 -13.03 4.16 5.31
C LEU A 38 -11.79 4.93 4.87
N GLU A 39 -11.29 5.79 5.75
CA GLU A 39 -10.06 6.55 5.55
C GLU A 39 -8.83 5.70 5.88
N PHE A 40 -7.85 5.74 4.97
CA PHE A 40 -6.56 5.09 5.13
C PHE A 40 -5.44 6.10 4.93
N LYS A 41 -4.45 6.09 5.84
CA LYS A 41 -3.21 6.83 5.64
C LYS A 41 -2.29 6.12 4.67
N ARG A 42 -1.49 6.90 3.96
CA ARG A 42 -0.40 6.40 3.15
C ARG A 42 0.60 5.64 4.05
N PRO A 43 0.91 4.37 3.74
CA PRO A 43 1.96 3.65 4.44
C PRO A 43 3.33 4.31 4.24
N THR A 44 4.17 4.22 5.26
CA THR A 44 5.58 4.56 5.20
C THR A 44 6.33 3.60 4.28
N THR A 45 7.52 3.99 3.83
CA THR A 45 8.39 3.11 3.02
C THR A 45 8.67 1.79 3.71
N LYS A 46 8.86 1.79 5.03
CA LYS A 46 9.09 0.57 5.80
C LYS A 46 7.87 -0.35 5.78
N GLU A 47 6.67 0.17 6.03
CA GLU A 47 5.43 -0.62 6.01
C GLU A 47 5.16 -1.19 4.61
N MET A 48 5.45 -0.42 3.56
CA MET A 48 5.35 -0.92 2.18
C MET A 48 6.35 -2.05 1.89
N LEU A 49 7.61 -1.91 2.31
CA LEU A 49 8.62 -2.94 2.13
C LEU A 49 8.27 -4.20 2.93
N ASN A 50 7.83 -4.06 4.18
CA ASN A 50 7.36 -5.20 4.98
C ASN A 50 6.22 -5.97 4.28
N TYR A 51 5.25 -5.26 3.69
CA TYR A 51 4.19 -5.88 2.93
C TYR A 51 4.70 -6.60 1.67
N ILE A 52 5.60 -5.95 0.91
CA ILE A 52 6.20 -6.53 -0.31
C ILE A 52 7.01 -7.78 0.04
N ASP A 53 7.87 -7.71 1.06
CA ASP A 53 8.71 -8.82 1.50
C ASP A 53 7.84 -9.96 2.02
N GLY A 54 6.85 -9.67 2.87
CA GLY A 54 5.92 -10.67 3.38
C GLY A 54 5.15 -11.38 2.26
N THR A 55 4.61 -10.63 1.30
CA THR A 55 3.88 -11.24 0.17
C THR A 55 4.78 -11.96 -0.83
N SER A 56 6.00 -11.45 -1.09
CA SER A 56 6.93 -12.05 -2.05
C SER A 56 7.57 -13.33 -1.50
N ASN A 57 7.95 -13.33 -0.21
CA ASN A 57 8.52 -14.51 0.44
C ASN A 57 7.50 -15.63 0.64
N SER A 58 6.21 -15.28 0.64
CA SER A 58 5.10 -16.25 0.69
C SER A 58 4.73 -16.82 -0.68
N VAL A 59 5.45 -16.48 -1.76
CA VAL A 59 5.23 -17.05 -3.09
C VAL A 59 6.55 -17.64 -3.57
N GLN A 60 6.54 -18.94 -3.87
CA GLN A 60 7.68 -19.60 -4.49
C GLN A 60 7.43 -19.73 -5.99
N THR A 61 8.36 -19.25 -6.80
CA THR A 61 8.34 -19.43 -8.26
C THR A 61 9.42 -20.40 -8.73
N ASP A 62 9.22 -20.98 -9.91
CA ASP A 62 10.25 -21.70 -10.64
C ASP A 62 11.15 -20.72 -11.43
N GLY A 63 12.11 -21.26 -12.20
CA GLY A 63 12.99 -20.46 -13.06
C GLY A 63 12.29 -19.81 -14.26
N GLU A 64 10.99 -20.04 -14.45
CA GLU A 64 10.14 -19.47 -15.52
C GLU A 64 9.03 -18.57 -14.95
N ASP A 65 9.14 -18.16 -13.69
CA ASP A 65 8.18 -17.32 -12.95
C ASP A 65 6.80 -17.96 -12.73
N ASN A 66 6.65 -19.29 -12.87
CA ASN A 66 5.42 -19.98 -12.52
C ASN A 66 5.34 -20.20 -11.00
N VAL A 67 4.18 -19.97 -10.39
CA VAL A 67 3.97 -20.19 -8.95
C VAL A 67 3.95 -21.69 -8.64
N ILE A 68 4.91 -22.15 -7.85
CA ILE A 68 5.04 -23.54 -7.36
C ILE A 68 4.26 -23.72 -6.06
N SER A 69 4.37 -22.76 -5.14
CA SER A 69 3.72 -22.81 -3.84
C SER A 69 3.37 -21.41 -3.33
N GLN A 70 2.36 -21.36 -2.47
CA GLN A 70 1.89 -20.13 -1.86
C GLN A 70 1.59 -20.36 -0.38
N ASP A 71 2.28 -19.61 0.48
CA ASP A 71 1.97 -19.50 1.89
C ASP A 71 0.88 -18.45 2.09
N THR A 72 -0.36 -18.91 2.24
CA THR A 72 -1.50 -18.03 2.46
C THR A 72 -1.48 -17.35 3.82
N GLU A 73 -0.81 -17.92 4.81
CA GLU A 73 -0.70 -17.37 6.16
C GLU A 73 0.23 -16.16 6.17
N GLY A 74 1.42 -16.28 5.57
CA GLY A 74 2.34 -15.13 5.43
C GLY A 74 1.77 -13.97 4.61
N ILE A 75 0.96 -14.25 3.59
CA ILE A 75 0.22 -13.20 2.84
C ILE A 75 -0.81 -12.51 3.73
N LEU A 76 -1.55 -13.28 4.54
CA LEU A 76 -2.55 -12.74 5.45
C LEU A 76 -1.89 -11.90 6.55
N ASP A 77 -0.75 -12.35 7.09
CA ASP A 77 0.00 -11.63 8.11
C ASP A 77 0.56 -10.31 7.58
N ALA A 78 1.12 -10.30 6.37
CA ALA A 78 1.53 -9.06 5.72
C ALA A 78 0.33 -8.11 5.50
N SER A 79 -0.81 -8.67 5.09
CA SER A 79 -2.01 -7.88 4.79
C SER A 79 -2.64 -7.30 6.05
N LYS A 80 -2.76 -8.06 7.13
CA LYS A 80 -3.33 -7.59 8.40
C LYS A 80 -2.45 -6.49 9.01
N GLU A 81 -1.13 -6.64 8.96
CA GLU A 81 -0.21 -5.61 9.45
C GLU A 81 -0.40 -4.31 8.67
N LEU A 82 -0.42 -4.37 7.33
CA LEU A 82 -0.57 -3.17 6.50
C LEU A 82 -1.91 -2.46 6.75
N VAL A 83 -3.01 -3.21 6.80
CA VAL A 83 -4.35 -2.65 7.03
C VAL A 83 -4.46 -2.05 8.44
N TYR A 84 -3.94 -2.74 9.46
CA TYR A 84 -3.89 -2.24 10.82
C TYR A 84 -3.09 -0.94 10.93
N GLN A 85 -1.93 -0.87 10.27
CA GLN A 85 -1.12 0.33 10.30
C GLN A 85 -1.78 1.49 9.58
N CYS A 86 -2.52 1.25 8.49
CA CYS A 86 -3.05 2.32 7.64
C CYS A 86 -4.44 2.83 8.05
N CYS A 87 -5.23 2.09 8.83
CA CYS A 87 -6.58 2.50 9.25
C CYS A 87 -6.63 2.78 10.76
N SER A 88 -6.94 4.02 11.14
CA SER A 88 -7.03 4.42 12.56
C SER A 88 -8.10 3.66 13.34
N TYR A 89 -9.22 3.31 12.70
CA TYR A 89 -10.28 2.54 13.34
C TYR A 89 -9.83 1.13 13.73
N MET A 90 -8.94 0.50 12.95
CA MET A 90 -8.38 -0.82 13.29
C MET A 90 -7.47 -0.78 14.52
N GLN A 91 -7.02 0.41 14.93
CA GLN A 91 -6.19 0.63 16.12
C GLN A 91 -7.02 1.01 17.35
N SER A 92 -8.34 1.14 17.20
CA SER A 92 -9.24 1.55 18.28
C SER A 92 -9.27 0.51 19.41
N THR A 93 -9.02 0.96 20.64
CA THR A 93 -9.20 0.12 21.84
C THR A 93 -10.65 -0.29 22.04
N GLU A 94 -11.60 0.63 21.79
CA GLU A 94 -13.04 0.35 21.90
C GLU A 94 -13.46 -0.78 20.96
N LEU A 95 -12.93 -0.78 19.72
CA LEU A 95 -13.20 -1.84 18.76
C LEU A 95 -12.62 -3.18 19.23
N ARG A 96 -11.39 -3.18 19.76
CA ARG A 96 -10.75 -4.40 20.26
C ARG A 96 -11.49 -5.00 21.45
N GLU A 97 -11.91 -4.16 22.39
CA GLU A 97 -12.70 -4.60 23.56
C GLU A 97 -14.07 -5.13 23.15
N SER A 98 -14.75 -4.45 22.22
CA SER A 98 -16.08 -4.85 21.74
C SER A 98 -16.10 -6.20 21.03
N PHE A 99 -14.98 -6.60 20.42
CA PHE A 99 -14.84 -7.84 19.65
C PHE A 99 -13.95 -8.89 20.33
N ASP A 100 -13.53 -8.66 21.58
CA ASP A 100 -12.65 -9.53 22.37
C ASP A 100 -11.36 -9.92 21.61
N ILE A 101 -10.69 -8.90 21.06
CA ILE A 101 -9.51 -9.07 20.21
C ILE A 101 -8.24 -8.98 21.07
N GLU A 102 -7.66 -10.14 21.37
CA GLU A 102 -6.42 -10.24 22.17
C GLU A 102 -5.22 -9.62 21.45
N ASN A 103 -4.99 -9.99 20.19
CA ASN A 103 -3.89 -9.50 19.37
C ASN A 103 -4.38 -8.36 18.45
N PRO A 104 -3.90 -7.10 18.64
CA PRO A 104 -4.33 -5.97 17.83
C PRO A 104 -4.18 -6.18 16.32
N LEU A 105 -3.14 -6.91 15.88
CA LEU A 105 -2.90 -7.15 14.46
C LEU A 105 -3.96 -8.06 13.82
N ASP A 106 -4.74 -8.79 14.60
CA ASP A 106 -5.82 -9.63 14.08
C ASP A 106 -7.11 -8.83 13.87
N THR A 107 -7.16 -7.55 14.29
CA THR A 107 -8.34 -6.68 14.15
C THR A 107 -8.87 -6.61 12.72
N PRO A 108 -8.05 -6.36 11.67
CA PRO A 108 -8.55 -6.33 10.30
C PRO A 108 -9.26 -7.61 9.89
N VAL A 109 -8.71 -8.77 10.27
CA VAL A 109 -9.30 -10.08 9.92
C VAL A 109 -10.57 -10.35 10.71
N LYS A 110 -10.63 -9.93 11.98
CA LYS A 110 -11.84 -10.06 12.80
C LYS A 110 -12.99 -9.21 12.28
N ILE A 111 -12.71 -8.01 11.77
CA ILE A 111 -13.73 -7.08 11.28
C ILE A 111 -14.12 -7.36 9.83
N PHE A 112 -13.15 -7.56 8.93
CA PHE A 112 -13.40 -7.68 7.50
C PHE A 112 -13.39 -9.13 6.99
N GLY A 113 -12.80 -10.06 7.73
CA GLY A 113 -12.48 -11.40 7.26
C GLY A 113 -11.23 -11.44 6.38
N ILE A 114 -10.74 -12.65 6.11
CA ILE A 114 -9.46 -12.92 5.41
C ILE A 114 -9.43 -12.29 4.01
N ASN A 115 -10.42 -12.62 3.17
CA ASN A 115 -10.44 -12.21 1.77
C ASN A 115 -10.50 -10.68 1.61
N LYS A 116 -11.35 -10.03 2.41
CA LYS A 116 -11.50 -8.57 2.36
C LYS A 116 -10.28 -7.86 2.93
N THR A 117 -9.64 -8.40 3.97
CA THR A 117 -8.36 -7.86 4.49
C THR A 117 -7.29 -7.85 3.40
N ASN A 118 -7.11 -8.97 2.69
CA ASN A 118 -6.18 -9.07 1.56
C ASN A 118 -6.55 -8.10 0.42
N GLU A 119 -7.84 -7.96 0.11
CA GLU A 119 -8.33 -7.01 -0.89
C GLU A 119 -8.01 -5.57 -0.53
N ILE A 120 -8.28 -5.15 0.71
CA ILE A 120 -8.00 -3.80 1.20
C ILE A 120 -6.49 -3.53 1.17
N ALA A 121 -5.65 -4.47 1.62
CA ALA A 121 -4.19 -4.34 1.57
C ALA A 121 -3.69 -4.10 0.12
N ARG A 122 -4.22 -4.85 -0.86
CA ARG A 122 -3.91 -4.63 -2.28
C ARG A 122 -4.39 -3.27 -2.77
N LYS A 123 -5.57 -2.80 -2.34
CA LYS A 123 -6.09 -1.48 -2.70
C LYS A 123 -5.21 -0.35 -2.12
N ILE A 124 -4.76 -0.47 -0.88
CA ILE A 124 -3.79 0.45 -0.25
C ILE A 124 -2.53 0.56 -1.12
N MET A 125 -1.91 -0.58 -1.44
CA MET A 125 -0.71 -0.59 -2.29
C MET A 125 -0.99 -0.10 -3.71
N GLY A 126 -2.16 -0.41 -4.27
CA GLY A 126 -2.61 0.06 -5.57
C GLY A 126 -2.73 1.60 -5.64
N LYS A 127 -3.25 2.25 -4.61
CA LYS A 127 -3.32 3.72 -4.50
C LYS A 127 -1.92 4.36 -4.41
N VAL A 128 -1.02 3.71 -3.69
CA VAL A 128 0.36 4.20 -3.54
C VAL A 128 1.17 4.02 -4.83
N ASN A 129 1.06 2.85 -5.47
CA ASN A 129 1.80 2.51 -6.69
C ASN A 129 1.17 3.13 -7.94
N GLY A 130 -0.14 3.30 -7.99
CA GLY A 130 -0.86 3.98 -9.08
C GLY A 130 -0.43 5.44 -9.25
N ASN A 131 0.03 6.09 -8.17
CA ASN A 131 0.66 7.41 -8.23
C ASN A 131 2.04 7.42 -8.92
N ASN A 132 2.71 6.26 -9.05
CA ASN A 132 3.90 6.12 -9.90
C ASN A 132 3.53 5.83 -11.37
N SER A 133 2.36 5.23 -11.64
CA SER A 133 1.88 4.92 -13.00
C SER A 133 1.39 6.14 -13.78
N ILE A 134 0.88 7.17 -13.10
CA ILE A 134 0.46 8.43 -13.74
C ILE A 134 1.65 9.17 -14.39
N LYS A 135 2.90 8.91 -13.95
CA LYS A 135 4.08 9.47 -14.61
C LYS A 135 4.39 8.82 -15.96
N LYS A 136 4.09 7.53 -16.17
CA LYS A 136 4.31 6.89 -17.48
C LYS A 136 3.37 7.44 -18.56
N ALA A 137 2.11 7.71 -18.23
CA ALA A 137 1.16 8.27 -19.20
C ALA A 137 1.45 9.74 -19.58
N THR A 138 2.01 10.55 -18.66
CA THR A 138 2.32 11.96 -18.97
C THR A 138 3.64 12.19 -19.71
N GLU A 139 4.55 11.21 -19.74
CA GLU A 139 5.80 11.29 -20.52
C GLU A 139 5.59 10.80 -21.96
N GLU A 140 4.67 9.86 -22.20
CA GLU A 140 4.35 9.38 -23.55
C GLU A 140 3.51 10.38 -24.39
N ILE A 141 2.77 11.29 -23.75
CA ILE A 141 2.00 12.34 -24.46
C ILE A 141 2.88 13.55 -24.85
N LYS A 142 4.14 13.61 -24.41
CA LYS A 142 5.07 14.72 -24.69
C LYS A 142 6.26 14.36 -25.59
N ASN A 143 6.28 13.18 -26.20
CA ASN A 143 7.24 12.80 -27.23
C ASN A 143 6.63 12.78 -28.62
#